data_AF-A0A7S2G732-F1
#
_entry.id   AF-A0A7S2G732-F1
#
_cell.length_a   1.000
_cell.length_b   1.000
_cell.length_c   1.000
_cell.angle_alpha   90.00
_cell.angle_beta   90.00
_cell.angle_gamma   90.00
#
_symmetry.space_group_name_H-M   'P 1'
#
loop_
_entity.id
_entity.type
_entity.pdbx_description
1 polymer ?
#
loop_
_entity_poly.entity_id
_entity_poly.type
_entity_poly.pdbx_seq_one_letter_code
_entity_poly.pdbx_strand_id
1 'polypeptide(L)'
;MPSPAEWAREQAIERGLRKITGLQKGEGLHPSPKLFFHQAEALACLDELVAKKQYTEAQLGLFAKEVGEGGKRQFIVHTYAGFALDNTPRVDPQKAIYRADGPPQGEKDESHLYEVIREGRPCWLYFDLEYSCETNPGLDAGAVMKAFRDTLADFCADAIGSPPYEARG
;
A
#
# COMPACT_ATOMS: atom_id res chain seq x y z
N MET A 1 -1.00 -1.04 28.15
CA MET A 1 -1.86 0.04 27.62
C MET A 1 -0.95 1.11 27.03
N PRO A 2 -1.27 1.67 25.85
CA PRO A 2 -0.47 2.74 25.27
C PRO A 2 -0.44 3.96 26.19
N SER A 3 0.67 4.68 26.19
CA SER A 3 0.81 5.97 26.85
C SER A 3 -0.13 7.02 26.23
N PRO A 4 -0.48 8.10 26.95
CA PRO A 4 -1.28 9.19 26.39
C PRO A 4 -0.67 9.80 25.12
N ALA A 5 0.66 9.84 25.03
CA ALA A 5 1.38 10.36 23.86
C ALA A 5 1.27 9.42 22.65
N GLU A 6 1.39 8.11 22.86
CA GLU A 6 1.20 7.10 21.81
C GLU A 6 -0.24 7.13 21.28
N TRP A 7 -1.22 7.21 22.18
CA TRP A 7 -2.62 7.33 21.80
C TRP A 7 -2.89 8.60 20.99
N ALA A 8 -2.36 9.75 21.41
CA ALA A 8 -2.52 11.00 20.68
C ALA A 8 -1.90 10.94 19.26
N ARG A 9 -0.75 10.28 19.12
CA ARG A 9 -0.07 10.07 17.84
C ARG A 9 -0.88 9.17 16.91
N GLU A 10 -1.34 8.03 17.40
CA GLU A 10 -2.16 7.09 16.62
C GLU A 10 -3.45 7.77 16.12
N GLN A 11 -4.10 8.53 16.99
CA GLN A 11 -5.27 9.34 16.63
C GLN A 11 -4.96 10.43 15.59
N ALA A 12 -3.77 11.03 15.63
CA ALA A 12 -3.35 12.00 14.61
C ALA A 12 -3.10 11.34 13.25
N ILE A 13 -2.47 10.16 13.24
CA ILE A 13 -2.23 9.36 12.03
C ILE A 13 -3.57 8.94 11.42
N GLU A 14 -4.48 8.37 12.23
CA GLU A 14 -5.81 7.96 11.77
C GLU A 14 -6.56 9.14 11.12
N ARG A 15 -6.58 10.32 11.78
CA ARG A 15 -7.21 11.52 11.21
C ARG A 15 -6.59 11.94 9.88
N GLY A 16 -5.26 11.88 9.77
CA GLY A 16 -4.53 12.18 8.54
C GLY A 16 -4.89 11.23 7.40
N LEU A 17 -4.87 9.93 7.68
CA LEU A 17 -5.21 8.88 6.72
C LEU A 17 -6.67 9.00 6.26
N ARG A 18 -7.62 9.16 7.19
CA ARG A 18 -9.02 9.40 6.87
C ARG A 18 -9.21 10.58 5.92
N LYS A 19 -8.50 11.69 6.17
CA LYS A 19 -8.56 12.88 5.31
C LYS A 19 -8.04 12.60 3.90
N ILE A 20 -6.89 11.94 3.78
CA ILE A 20 -6.25 11.66 2.49
C ILE A 20 -7.09 10.69 1.66
N THR A 21 -7.73 9.70 2.29
CA THR A 21 -8.56 8.71 1.60
C THR A 21 -10.03 9.10 1.49
N GLY A 22 -10.41 10.30 1.97
CA GLY A 22 -11.79 10.77 1.98
C GLY A 22 -12.74 10.00 2.90
N LEU A 23 -12.24 9.22 3.86
CA LEU A 23 -13.03 8.42 4.79
C LEU A 23 -13.67 9.31 5.88
N GLN A 24 -14.99 9.27 5.99
CA GLN A 24 -15.77 10.08 6.93
C GLN A 24 -15.65 9.56 8.37
N LYS A 25 -15.95 10.43 9.35
CA LYS A 25 -15.83 10.10 10.78
C LYS A 25 -16.74 8.94 11.22
N GLY A 26 -17.90 8.78 10.58
CA GLY A 26 -18.86 7.72 10.89
C GLY A 26 -18.59 6.40 10.15
N GLU A 27 -17.68 6.39 9.18
CA GLU A 27 -17.32 5.21 8.39
C GLU A 27 -16.26 4.38 9.13
N GLY A 28 -16.44 3.06 9.14
CA GLY A 28 -15.53 2.13 9.80
C GLY A 28 -14.21 1.99 9.03
N LEU A 29 -13.12 1.71 9.76
CA LEU A 29 -11.82 1.43 9.13
C LEU A 29 -11.78 0.03 8.50
N HIS A 30 -12.51 -0.93 9.08
CA HIS A 30 -12.50 -2.34 8.72
C HIS A 30 -13.89 -2.76 8.22
N PRO A 31 -14.21 -2.53 6.92
CA PRO A 31 -15.54 -2.74 6.37
C PRO A 31 -15.90 -4.24 6.26
N SER A 32 -14.89 -5.11 6.21
CA SER A 32 -15.04 -6.56 6.21
C SER A 32 -13.96 -7.19 7.11
N PRO A 33 -14.29 -7.62 8.34
CA PRO A 33 -13.32 -8.28 9.22
C PRO A 33 -12.99 -9.71 8.78
N LYS A 34 -13.71 -10.26 7.80
CA LYS A 34 -13.46 -11.61 7.27
C LYS A 34 -12.34 -11.61 6.23
N LEU A 35 -11.54 -12.68 6.28
CA LEU A 35 -10.60 -13.06 5.22
C LEU A 35 -11.33 -13.92 4.17
N PHE A 36 -10.93 -13.79 2.92
CA PHE A 36 -11.46 -14.59 1.81
C PHE A 36 -10.38 -15.49 1.24
N PHE A 37 -10.76 -16.68 0.78
CA PHE A 37 -9.82 -17.62 0.14
C PHE A 37 -9.89 -17.53 -1.40
N HIS A 38 -10.93 -16.88 -1.94
CA HIS A 38 -11.10 -16.66 -3.36
C HIS A 38 -11.23 -15.17 -3.69
N GLN A 39 -10.45 -14.70 -4.67
CA GLN A 39 -10.45 -13.30 -5.09
C GLN A 39 -11.85 -12.80 -5.51
N ALA A 40 -12.60 -13.65 -6.22
CA ALA A 40 -13.95 -13.33 -6.70
C ALA A 40 -14.94 -13.03 -5.55
N GLU A 41 -14.83 -13.73 -4.42
CA GLU A 41 -15.68 -13.50 -3.26
C GLU A 41 -15.34 -12.18 -2.55
N ALA A 42 -14.04 -11.86 -2.48
CA ALA A 42 -13.57 -10.60 -1.94
C ALA A 42 -14.02 -9.42 -2.83
N LEU A 43 -13.92 -9.56 -4.15
CA LEU A 43 -14.43 -8.58 -5.11
C LEU A 43 -15.95 -8.37 -4.95
N ALA A 44 -16.73 -9.45 -4.90
CA ALA A 44 -18.18 -9.36 -4.70
C ALA A 44 -18.55 -8.62 -3.41
N CYS A 45 -17.80 -8.87 -2.32
CA CYS A 45 -17.99 -8.14 -1.07
C CYS A 45 -17.66 -6.65 -1.21
N LEU A 46 -16.57 -6.31 -1.90
CA LEU A 46 -16.17 -4.92 -2.14
C LEU A 46 -17.25 -4.20 -2.97
N ASP A 47 -17.70 -4.81 -4.07
CA ASP A 47 -18.72 -4.26 -4.96
C ASP A 47 -20.05 -4.06 -4.22
N GLU A 48 -20.41 -4.98 -3.31
CA GLU A 48 -21.61 -4.86 -2.46
C GLU A 48 -21.53 -3.64 -1.50
N LEU A 49 -20.37 -3.38 -0.90
CA LEU A 49 -20.15 -2.22 -0.02
C LEU A 49 -20.34 -0.90 -0.79
N VAL A 50 -19.85 -0.84 -2.03
CA VAL A 50 -20.01 0.32 -2.93
C VAL A 50 -21.46 0.45 -3.39
N ALA A 51 -22.09 -0.64 -3.82
CA ALA A 51 -23.49 -0.63 -4.28
C ALA A 51 -24.47 -0.18 -3.19
N LYS A 52 -24.20 -0.53 -1.92
CA LYS A 52 -24.96 -0.08 -0.75
C LYS A 52 -24.63 1.36 -0.34
N LYS A 53 -23.71 2.04 -1.03
CA LYS A 53 -23.22 3.40 -0.71
C LYS A 53 -22.70 3.52 0.71
N GLN A 54 -22.15 2.44 1.26
CA GLN A 54 -21.51 2.47 2.58
C GLN A 54 -20.11 3.06 2.50
N TYR A 55 -19.47 2.92 1.34
CA TYR A 55 -18.16 3.48 1.01
C TYR A 55 -18.15 3.84 -0.49
N THR A 56 -17.22 4.70 -0.87
CA THR A 56 -16.88 5.00 -2.27
C THR A 56 -15.75 4.09 -2.75
N GLU A 57 -15.61 3.91 -4.06
CA GLU A 57 -14.51 3.12 -4.64
C GLU A 57 -13.12 3.65 -4.29
N ALA A 58 -12.99 4.97 -4.10
CA ALA A 58 -11.73 5.61 -3.74
C ALA A 58 -11.30 5.30 -2.29
N GLN A 59 -12.24 4.92 -1.42
CA GLN A 59 -11.96 4.61 -0.02
C GLN A 59 -11.52 3.15 0.19
N LEU A 60 -11.90 2.24 -0.72
CA LEU A 60 -11.71 0.79 -0.58
C LEU A 60 -10.57 0.25 -1.42
N GLY A 61 -9.82 -0.69 -0.83
CA GLY A 61 -8.82 -1.50 -1.50
C GLY A 61 -9.12 -2.99 -1.33
N LEU A 62 -8.67 -3.76 -2.32
CA LEU A 62 -8.57 -5.21 -2.23
C LEU A 62 -7.08 -5.55 -2.08
N PHE A 63 -6.76 -6.26 -1.00
CA PHE A 63 -5.40 -6.65 -0.68
C PHE A 63 -5.29 -8.17 -0.63
N ALA A 64 -4.10 -8.69 -0.83
CA ALA A 64 -3.79 -10.10 -0.69
C ALA A 64 -2.65 -10.30 0.32
N LYS A 65 -2.76 -11.31 1.17
CA LYS A 65 -1.70 -11.80 2.05
C LYS A 65 -1.23 -13.15 1.53
N GLU A 66 0.06 -13.31 1.28
CA GLU A 66 0.63 -14.62 0.96
C GLU A 66 0.60 -15.52 2.19
N VAL A 67 0.12 -16.75 2.00
CA VAL A 67 -0.04 -17.75 3.05
C VAL A 67 0.75 -19.01 2.69
N GLY A 68 2.03 -18.99 3.03
CA GLY A 68 2.97 -20.09 2.83
C GLY A 68 3.57 -20.17 1.43
N GLU A 69 4.23 -21.29 1.13
CA GLU A 69 4.94 -21.48 -0.13
C GLU A 69 4.00 -21.66 -1.32
N GLY A 70 4.47 -21.23 -2.50
CA GLY A 70 3.78 -21.42 -3.77
C GLY A 70 2.77 -20.32 -4.14
N GLY A 71 2.90 -19.12 -3.57
CA GLY A 71 2.09 -17.95 -3.98
C GLY A 71 0.60 -18.05 -3.64
N LYS A 72 0.24 -18.93 -2.70
CA LYS A 72 -1.13 -19.03 -2.18
C LYS A 72 -1.48 -17.77 -1.42
N ARG A 73 -2.69 -17.26 -1.63
CA ARG A 73 -3.11 -15.96 -1.08
C ARG A 73 -4.46 -16.06 -0.38
N GLN A 74 -4.59 -15.27 0.68
CA GLN A 74 -5.87 -14.86 1.24
C GLN A 74 -6.13 -13.41 0.85
N PHE A 75 -7.39 -13.05 0.67
CA PHE A 75 -7.81 -11.73 0.23
C PHE A 75 -8.50 -10.97 1.35
N ILE A 76 -8.29 -9.67 1.37
CA ILE A 76 -8.71 -8.74 2.42
C ILE A 76 -9.40 -7.56 1.73
N VAL A 77 -10.66 -7.29 2.10
CA VAL A 77 -11.36 -6.07 1.69
C VAL A 77 -11.25 -5.06 2.82
N HIS A 78 -10.61 -3.93 2.54
CA HIS A 78 -10.29 -2.95 3.57
C HIS A 78 -10.48 -1.52 3.08
N THR A 79 -10.61 -0.55 3.99
CA THR A 79 -10.34 0.85 3.61
C THR A 79 -8.83 1.06 3.47
N TYR A 80 -8.41 1.93 2.54
CA TYR A 80 -6.99 2.32 2.44
C TYR A 80 -6.46 2.93 3.75
N ALA A 81 -7.27 3.74 4.42
CA ALA A 81 -6.88 4.35 5.71
C ALA A 81 -6.67 3.32 6.80
N GLY A 82 -7.60 2.38 6.95
CA GLY A 82 -7.48 1.33 7.95
C GLY A 82 -6.34 0.37 7.63
N PHE A 83 -6.16 -0.01 6.36
CA PHE A 83 -5.09 -0.92 5.96
C PHE A 83 -3.71 -0.29 6.22
N ALA A 84 -3.55 0.99 5.89
CA ALA A 84 -2.33 1.73 6.17
C ALA A 84 -2.09 1.86 7.69
N LEU A 85 -3.13 2.12 8.49
CA LEU A 85 -2.99 2.24 9.95
C LEU A 85 -2.53 0.91 10.58
N ASP A 86 -3.14 -0.20 10.18
CA ASP A 86 -2.85 -1.53 10.72
C ASP A 86 -1.44 -2.01 10.37
N ASN A 87 -0.96 -1.65 9.17
CA ASN A 87 0.32 -2.11 8.63
C ASN A 87 1.44 -1.05 8.71
N THR A 88 1.19 0.10 9.32
CA THR A 88 2.24 1.11 9.55
C THR A 88 3.25 0.55 10.56
N PRO A 89 4.56 0.62 10.27
CA PRO A 89 5.59 0.23 11.24
C PRO A 89 5.42 1.00 12.55
N ARG A 90 5.13 0.28 13.64
CA ARG A 90 5.03 0.86 14.97
C ARG A 90 6.45 1.16 15.46
N VAL A 91 6.84 2.43 15.41
CA VAL A 91 8.10 2.88 16.01
C VAL A 91 7.94 2.82 17.53
N ASP A 92 8.50 1.78 18.14
CA ASP A 92 8.76 1.74 19.58
C ASP A 92 9.86 2.76 19.89
N PRO A 93 9.58 3.85 20.63
CA PRO A 93 10.57 4.88 20.94
C PRO A 93 11.77 4.34 21.76
N GLN A 94 11.62 3.21 22.45
CA GLN A 94 12.70 2.54 23.19
C GLN A 94 13.54 1.59 22.32
N LYS A 95 13.06 1.22 21.12
CA LYS A 95 13.78 0.35 20.16
C LYS A 95 14.19 1.06 18.87
N ALA A 96 14.09 2.40 18.81
CA ALA A 96 14.60 3.23 17.72
C ALA A 96 16.15 3.31 17.69
N ILE A 97 16.83 2.21 18.03
CA ILE A 97 18.22 1.97 17.65
C ILE A 97 18.11 1.02 16.46
N TYR A 98 18.42 1.52 15.27
CA TYR A 98 18.91 0.65 14.20
C TYR A 98 20.14 -0.04 14.76
N ARG A 99 19.98 -1.22 15.37
CA ARG A 99 21.12 -2.06 15.70
C ARG A 99 21.79 -2.39 14.38
N ALA A 100 23.10 -2.23 14.32
CA ALA A 100 23.92 -2.64 13.19
C ALA A 100 23.75 -4.14 12.85
N ASP A 101 23.11 -4.89 13.75
CA ASP A 101 22.96 -6.34 13.73
C ASP A 101 21.54 -6.80 13.34
N GLY A 102 20.70 -5.88 12.84
CA GLY A 102 19.34 -6.18 12.37
C GLY A 102 18.26 -6.21 13.46
N PRO A 103 16.98 -6.25 13.05
CA PRO A 103 15.83 -6.21 13.97
C PRO A 103 15.76 -7.47 14.86
N PRO A 104 15.29 -7.35 16.11
CA PRO A 104 15.19 -8.47 17.04
C PRO A 104 14.32 -9.59 16.48
N GLN A 105 14.83 -10.81 16.61
CA GLN A 105 14.27 -12.05 16.11
C GLN A 105 13.12 -12.49 17.04
N GLY A 106 11.91 -12.00 16.75
CA GLY A 106 10.69 -12.36 17.48
C GLY A 106 9.54 -11.51 16.97
N GLU A 107 8.66 -12.13 16.19
CA GLU A 107 7.48 -11.53 15.53
C GLU A 107 7.78 -10.52 14.41
N LYS A 108 8.66 -10.92 13.48
CA LYS A 108 8.43 -10.50 12.09
C LYS A 108 7.35 -11.40 11.51
N ASP A 109 6.08 -11.02 11.65
CA ASP A 109 5.09 -11.46 10.69
C ASP A 109 5.46 -10.72 9.40
N GLU A 110 6.41 -11.25 8.61
CA GLU A 110 6.76 -10.77 7.27
C GLU A 110 5.54 -11.04 6.39
N SER A 111 4.49 -10.27 6.62
CA SER A 111 3.25 -10.36 5.89
C SER A 111 3.55 -9.83 4.49
N HIS A 112 3.76 -10.76 3.57
CA HIS A 112 3.83 -10.48 2.14
C HIS A 112 2.44 -10.02 1.70
N LEU A 113 2.25 -8.70 1.75
CA LEU A 113 1.02 -8.02 1.40
C LEU A 113 1.15 -7.46 0.00
N TYR A 114 0.08 -7.63 -0.79
CA TYR A 114 -0.01 -7.14 -2.16
C TYR A 114 -1.30 -6.33 -2.32
N GLU A 115 -1.24 -5.25 -3.08
CA GLU A 115 -2.46 -4.61 -3.60
C GLU A 115 -2.94 -5.40 -4.82
N VAL A 116 -4.25 -5.67 -4.88
CA VAL A 116 -4.89 -6.24 -6.05
C VAL A 116 -5.43 -5.10 -6.90
N ILE A 117 -4.73 -4.79 -8.00
CA ILE A 117 -5.18 -3.79 -8.97
C ILE A 117 -6.42 -4.35 -9.70
N ARG A 118 -7.54 -3.65 -9.57
CA ARG A 118 -8.85 -4.10 -10.07
C ARG A 118 -9.01 -3.77 -11.55
N GLU A 119 -9.52 -4.73 -12.32
CA GLU A 119 -9.92 -4.52 -13.71
C GLU A 119 -11.03 -3.46 -13.78
N GLY A 120 -11.01 -2.63 -14.83
CA GLY A 120 -12.01 -1.58 -15.07
C GLY A 120 -11.89 -0.35 -14.16
N ARG A 121 -10.96 -0.34 -13.21
CA ARG A 121 -10.71 0.82 -12.32
C ARG A 121 -9.56 1.66 -12.85
N PRO A 122 -9.68 3.00 -12.88
CA PRO A 122 -8.54 3.88 -13.13
C PRO A 122 -7.41 3.62 -12.13
N CYS A 123 -6.18 3.51 -12.61
CA CYS A 123 -4.99 3.32 -11.79
C CYS A 123 -3.89 4.29 -12.21
N TRP A 124 -2.90 4.44 -11.34
CA TRP A 124 -1.68 5.17 -11.68
C TRP A 124 -0.84 4.35 -12.66
N LEU A 125 -0.14 5.03 -13.56
CA LEU A 125 0.93 4.41 -14.32
C LEU A 125 2.03 3.97 -13.36
N TYR A 126 2.35 2.68 -13.35
CA TYR A 126 3.38 2.10 -12.50
C TYR A 126 4.27 1.16 -13.30
N PHE A 127 5.51 1.00 -12.82
CA PHE A 127 6.49 0.08 -13.38
C PHE A 127 7.13 -0.69 -12.24
N ASP A 128 7.33 -1.97 -12.45
CA ASP A 128 8.21 -2.80 -11.62
C ASP A 128 9.53 -2.96 -12.38
N LEU A 129 10.60 -2.40 -11.83
CA LEU A 129 11.91 -2.34 -12.49
C LEU A 129 12.91 -3.18 -11.71
N GLU A 130 13.37 -4.25 -12.34
CA GLU A 130 14.32 -5.19 -11.74
C GLU A 130 15.54 -5.40 -12.65
N TYR A 131 16.69 -5.62 -12.02
CA TYR A 131 17.91 -6.04 -12.70
C TYR A 131 18.77 -6.88 -11.76
N SER A 132 19.57 -7.80 -12.33
CA SER A 132 20.49 -8.62 -11.55
C SER A 132 21.78 -7.83 -11.25
N CYS A 133 22.08 -7.60 -9.98
CA CYS A 133 23.33 -6.95 -9.55
C CYS A 133 24.57 -7.77 -9.92
N GLU A 134 24.47 -9.10 -9.90
CA GLU A 134 25.60 -10.01 -10.20
C GLU A 134 26.08 -9.88 -11.64
N THR A 135 25.14 -9.74 -12.57
CA THR A 135 25.43 -9.60 -14.01
C THR A 135 25.67 -8.16 -14.42
N ASN A 136 25.40 -7.19 -13.53
CA ASN A 136 25.54 -5.75 -13.78
C ASN A 136 26.34 -5.05 -12.67
N PRO A 137 27.57 -5.51 -12.34
CA PRO A 137 28.30 -5.06 -11.14
C PRO A 137 28.74 -3.58 -11.17
N GLY A 138 28.72 -2.94 -12.34
CA GLY A 138 29.07 -1.53 -12.52
C GLY A 138 27.88 -0.63 -12.88
N LEU A 139 26.66 -1.15 -12.83
CA LEU A 139 25.47 -0.37 -13.20
C LEU A 139 25.11 0.60 -12.08
N ASP A 140 25.08 1.90 -12.41
CA ASP A 140 24.56 2.92 -11.53
C ASP A 140 23.03 2.96 -11.62
N ALA A 141 22.36 2.40 -10.61
CA ALA A 141 20.91 2.38 -10.51
C ALA A 141 20.29 3.78 -10.56
N GLY A 142 20.96 4.78 -9.98
CA GLY A 142 20.48 6.17 -9.96
C GLY A 142 20.49 6.77 -11.35
N ALA A 143 21.57 6.56 -12.10
CA ALA A 143 21.68 7.01 -13.49
C ALA A 143 20.64 6.33 -14.39
N VAL A 144 20.43 5.01 -14.23
CA VAL A 144 19.40 4.26 -14.97
C VAL A 144 18.00 4.76 -14.66
N MET A 145 17.67 4.94 -13.38
CA MET A 145 16.36 5.45 -12.98
C MET A 145 16.10 6.88 -13.45
N LYS A 146 17.16 7.71 -13.53
CA LYS A 146 17.05 9.04 -14.14
C LYS A 146 16.76 8.93 -15.63
N ALA A 147 17.55 8.16 -16.37
CA ALA A 147 17.36 7.98 -17.81
C ALA A 147 15.97 7.41 -18.14
N PHE A 148 15.49 6.46 -17.33
CA PHE A 148 14.13 5.92 -17.44
C PHE A 148 13.07 7.02 -17.24
N ARG A 149 13.17 7.82 -16.18
CA ARG A 149 12.23 8.91 -15.91
C ARG A 149 12.23 9.98 -17.00
N ASP A 150 13.41 10.38 -17.49
CA ASP A 150 13.54 11.33 -18.59
C ASP A 150 12.85 10.78 -19.85
N THR A 151 13.16 9.54 -20.22
CA THR A 151 12.57 8.87 -21.40
C THR A 151 11.06 8.71 -21.26
N LEU A 152 10.56 8.36 -20.07
CA LEU A 152 9.13 8.24 -19.80
C LEU A 152 8.42 9.60 -19.90
N ALA A 153 9.07 10.66 -19.41
CA ALA A 153 8.52 12.01 -19.49
C ALA A 153 8.38 12.47 -20.95
N ASP A 154 9.41 12.24 -21.76
CA ASP A 154 9.39 12.53 -23.19
C ASP A 154 8.28 11.73 -23.90
N PHE A 155 8.20 10.41 -23.63
CA PHE A 155 7.15 9.56 -24.17
C PHE A 155 5.75 10.04 -23.82
N CYS A 156 5.49 10.40 -22.56
CA CYS A 156 4.18 10.90 -22.14
C CYS A 156 3.86 12.27 -22.76
N ALA A 157 4.84 13.17 -22.86
CA ALA A 157 4.67 14.44 -23.54
C ALA A 157 4.24 14.25 -25.00
N ASP A 158 4.88 13.31 -25.71
CA ASP A 158 4.59 13.01 -27.11
C ASP A 158 3.26 12.25 -27.30
N ALA A 159 3.02 11.21 -26.50
CA ALA A 159 1.88 10.30 -26.69
C ALA A 159 0.58 10.78 -26.03
N ILE A 160 0.67 11.48 -24.91
CA ILE A 160 -0.47 11.88 -24.06
C ILE A 160 -0.63 13.41 -24.02
N GLY A 161 0.37 14.17 -24.49
CA GLY A 161 0.34 15.63 -24.56
C GLY A 161 0.79 16.34 -23.27
N SER A 162 1.31 15.59 -22.29
CA SER A 162 1.87 16.13 -21.05
C SER A 162 2.83 15.14 -20.41
N PRO A 163 3.95 15.60 -19.80
CA PRO A 163 4.76 14.74 -18.96
C PRO A 163 3.98 14.29 -17.70
N PRO A 164 4.43 13.22 -17.01
CA PRO A 164 3.87 12.81 -15.72
C PRO A 164 3.97 13.95 -14.70
N TYR A 165 2.95 14.09 -13.85
CA TYR A 165 2.96 15.07 -12.77
C TYR A 165 4.05 14.74 -11.75
N GLU A 166 5.02 15.64 -11.55
CA GLU A 166 5.94 15.56 -10.41
C GLU A 166 5.20 16.00 -9.14
N ALA A 167 4.87 15.03 -8.27
CA ALA A 167 4.43 15.36 -6.93
C ALA A 167 5.56 16.12 -6.22
N ARG A 168 5.32 17.40 -5.92
CA ARG A 168 6.22 18.19 -5.04
C ARG A 168 6.29 17.47 -3.70
N GLY A 169 7.44 16.88 -3.40
CA GLY A 169 7.76 16.28 -2.10
C GLY A 169 7.78 17.29 -0.97
#